data_AF-A0A9R0P3Y1-F1
#
_entry.id   AF-A0A9R0P3Y1-F1
#
_cell.length_a   1.000
_cell.length_b   1.000
_cell.length_c   1.000
_cell.angle_alpha   90.00
_cell.angle_beta   90.00
_cell.angle_gamma   90.00
#
_symmetry.space_group_name_H-M   'P 1'
#
loop_
_entity.id
_entity.type
_entity.pdbx_description
1 polymer ?
#
loop_
_entity_poly.entity_id
_entity_poly.type
_entity_poly.pdbx_seq_one_letter_code
_entity_poly.pdbx_strand_id
1 'polypeptide(L)'
;MSCAELAGAARAPLLDDRGRIVDPLLVVDLDTPLPDGPVRSDRVLVGITTADTLDEGHRNLAATLDLTLGPATLAASGRMFAAAGDPETLRAAAEANPQAALVLAQVLRTTGDLPVPAALDAESLAYSTLLGGGEFRRWLARRGPRALPPASADPVLVTRNGDVLRITLNRPERRNAYGRQLRDALVDALGIAELDATVVRIVLDGAGPSFCAGGDLAEFGTTPDLATAHFVRTRAGAGLPLHRLSARVEARVHGSCVGAGIELPAFAGRVIAHPATNFRLPETGMGLIPGAGGTVSIPRRIGRWRTLLLALSGAPLDAATALDWGLVDELSASS
;
A
#
# COMPACT_ATOMS: atom_id res chain seq x y z
N MET A 1 -0.04 -0.14 26.97
CA MET A 1 0.18 -1.19 27.98
C MET A 1 1.66 -1.43 28.14
N SER A 2 2.12 -1.98 29.26
CA SER A 2 3.54 -2.29 29.45
C SER A 2 3.98 -3.49 28.62
N CYS A 3 5.29 -3.60 28.39
CA CYS A 3 5.92 -4.76 27.76
C CYS A 3 5.66 -6.05 28.55
N ALA A 4 5.66 -6.02 29.88
CA ALA A 4 5.37 -7.19 30.73
C ALA A 4 3.94 -7.74 30.52
N GLU A 5 2.95 -6.87 30.31
CA GLU A 5 1.55 -7.27 30.10
C GLU A 5 1.29 -7.81 28.68
N LEU A 6 2.16 -7.47 27.71
CA LEU A 6 1.98 -7.78 26.30
C LEU A 6 1.81 -9.29 26.05
N ALA A 7 2.61 -10.14 26.71
CA ALA A 7 2.54 -11.58 26.51
C ALA A 7 1.16 -12.16 26.87
N GLY A 8 0.51 -11.62 27.90
CA GLY A 8 -0.85 -12.01 28.30
C GLY A 8 -1.90 -11.52 27.31
N ALA A 9 -1.89 -10.22 26.98
CA ALA A 9 -2.87 -9.64 26.06
C ALA A 9 -2.75 -10.20 24.63
N ALA A 10 -1.52 -10.48 24.18
CA ALA A 10 -1.28 -11.07 22.86
C ALA A 10 -1.89 -12.46 22.70
N ARG A 11 -2.06 -13.21 23.81
CA ARG A 11 -2.66 -14.55 23.87
C ARG A 11 -4.17 -14.53 24.12
N ALA A 12 -4.75 -13.37 24.46
CA ALA A 12 -6.18 -13.26 24.68
C ALA A 12 -6.95 -13.59 23.38
N PRO A 13 -8.12 -14.26 23.46
CA PRO A 13 -8.92 -14.60 22.29
C PRO A 13 -9.18 -13.38 21.40
N LEU A 14 -8.93 -13.52 20.10
CA LEU A 14 -9.20 -12.44 19.13
C LEU A 14 -10.69 -12.24 18.88
N LEU A 15 -11.49 -13.28 19.08
CA LEU A 15 -12.91 -13.31 18.79
C LEU A 15 -13.72 -13.40 20.07
N ASP A 16 -14.84 -12.65 20.13
CA ASP A 16 -15.88 -12.86 21.13
C ASP A 16 -16.71 -14.13 20.83
N ASP A 17 -17.63 -14.50 21.73
CA ASP A 17 -18.52 -15.67 21.59
C ASP A 17 -19.43 -15.60 20.34
N ARG A 18 -19.49 -14.46 19.66
CA ARG A 18 -20.26 -14.22 18.43
C ARG A 18 -19.37 -14.15 17.19
N GLY A 19 -18.08 -14.44 17.32
CA GLY A 19 -17.12 -14.41 16.22
C GLY A 19 -16.72 -13.00 15.78
N ARG A 20 -16.92 -11.97 16.62
CA ARG A 20 -16.52 -10.59 16.31
C ARG A 20 -15.12 -10.35 16.81
N ILE A 21 -14.33 -9.62 16.03
CA ILE A 21 -12.98 -9.21 16.42
C ILE A 21 -13.08 -8.22 17.59
N VAL A 22 -12.34 -8.50 18.66
CA VAL A 22 -12.19 -7.64 19.83
C VAL A 22 -10.75 -7.18 19.98
N ASP A 23 -10.56 -5.89 20.27
CA ASP A 23 -9.26 -5.24 20.46
C ASP A 23 -8.28 -5.57 19.31
N PRO A 24 -8.58 -5.16 18.06
CA PRO A 24 -7.78 -5.54 16.88
C PRO A 24 -6.33 -5.03 16.93
N LEU A 25 -6.05 -4.02 17.76
CA LEU A 25 -4.76 -3.36 17.88
C LEU A 25 -4.36 -3.17 19.35
N LEU A 26 -3.14 -3.57 19.68
CA LEU A 26 -2.52 -3.33 20.98
C LEU A 26 -1.41 -2.29 20.84
N VAL A 27 -1.37 -1.36 21.80
CA VAL A 27 -0.30 -0.36 21.91
C VAL A 27 0.58 -0.70 23.10
N VAL A 28 1.87 -0.85 22.84
CA VAL A 28 2.88 -1.32 23.80
C VAL A 28 3.88 -0.21 24.07
N ASP A 29 4.07 0.12 25.33
CA ASP A 29 5.08 1.07 25.77
C ASP A 29 6.44 0.37 25.89
N LEU A 30 7.35 0.73 24.98
CA LEU A 30 8.71 0.20 24.92
C LEU A 30 9.67 0.91 25.87
N ASP A 31 9.22 1.90 26.64
CA ASP A 31 10.00 2.51 27.73
C ASP A 31 9.88 1.68 29.03
N THR A 32 9.20 0.53 28.97
CA THR A 32 8.96 -0.39 30.09
C THR A 32 9.75 -1.70 29.94
N PRO A 33 10.08 -2.41 31.04
CA PRO A 33 10.87 -3.64 30.99
C PRO A 33 10.30 -4.72 30.06
N LEU A 34 11.18 -5.40 29.33
CA LEU A 34 10.85 -6.43 28.33
C LEU A 34 9.93 -7.55 28.86
N PRO A 35 9.08 -8.14 27.99
CA PRO A 35 8.29 -9.30 28.35
C PRO A 35 9.16 -10.53 28.62
N ASP A 36 8.63 -11.46 29.42
CA ASP A 36 9.19 -12.79 29.58
C ASP A 36 8.96 -13.62 28.30
N GLY A 37 10.02 -13.74 27.48
CA GLY A 37 10.04 -14.59 26.29
C GLY A 37 9.43 -13.95 25.02
N PRO A 38 9.32 -14.72 23.92
CA PRO A 38 8.88 -14.20 22.64
C PRO A 38 7.38 -13.89 22.63
N VAL A 39 7.03 -12.74 22.03
CA VAL A 39 5.63 -12.34 21.82
C VAL A 39 5.22 -12.66 20.39
N ARG A 40 4.09 -13.36 20.26
CA ARG A 40 3.34 -13.49 19.00
C ARG A 40 1.90 -13.09 19.27
N SER A 41 1.32 -12.31 18.36
CA SER A 41 -0.08 -11.91 18.46
C SER A 41 -0.77 -12.04 17.10
N ASP A 42 -2.03 -12.42 17.14
CA ASP A 42 -2.93 -12.34 16.00
C ASP A 42 -3.44 -10.90 15.76
N ARG A 43 -3.15 -9.97 16.68
CA ARG A 43 -3.50 -8.54 16.61
C ARG A 43 -2.45 -7.72 15.87
N VAL A 44 -2.82 -6.49 15.55
CA VAL A 44 -1.84 -5.46 15.16
C VAL A 44 -1.10 -5.01 16.41
N LEU A 45 0.23 -5.06 16.40
CA LEU A 45 1.05 -4.59 17.52
C LEU A 45 1.76 -3.29 17.16
N VAL A 46 1.50 -2.23 17.91
CA VAL A 46 2.13 -0.92 17.77
C VAL A 46 2.96 -0.62 19.02
N GLY A 47 4.28 -0.53 18.86
CA GLY A 47 5.17 -0.02 19.89
C GLY A 47 5.15 1.50 19.94
N ILE A 48 5.28 2.08 21.13
CA ILE A 48 5.54 3.51 21.36
C ILE A 48 6.76 3.65 22.27
N THR A 49 7.57 4.68 22.05
CA THR A 49 8.72 5.00 22.90
C THR A 49 8.98 6.50 22.87
N THR A 50 9.49 7.04 23.97
CA THR A 50 10.02 8.40 24.05
C THR A 50 11.54 8.45 23.89
N ALA A 51 12.21 7.30 23.85
CA ALA A 51 13.66 7.20 23.75
C ALA A 51 14.16 7.48 22.32
N ASP A 52 15.25 8.26 22.20
CA ASP A 52 15.94 8.49 20.93
C ASP A 52 16.66 7.24 20.40
N THR A 53 16.96 6.29 21.30
CA THR A 53 17.62 5.02 20.98
C THR A 53 17.07 3.90 21.86
N LEU A 54 16.93 2.71 21.30
CA LEU A 54 16.59 1.49 22.03
C LEU A 54 17.85 0.68 22.36
N ASP A 55 17.84 -0.16 23.40
CA ASP A 55 18.87 -1.18 23.58
C ASP A 55 18.63 -2.38 22.62
N GLU A 56 19.52 -3.37 22.65
CA GLU A 56 19.40 -4.55 21.78
C GLU A 56 18.10 -5.35 22.04
N GLY A 57 17.70 -5.51 23.29
CA GLY A 57 16.51 -6.28 23.64
C GLY A 57 15.22 -5.61 23.15
N HIS A 58 15.09 -4.29 23.35
CA HIS A 58 13.95 -3.52 22.87
C HIS A 58 13.94 -3.39 21.35
N ARG A 59 15.11 -3.32 20.69
CA ARG A 59 15.19 -3.42 19.22
C ARG A 59 14.70 -4.76 18.70
N ASN A 60 15.08 -5.86 19.35
CA ASN A 60 14.62 -7.19 18.97
C ASN A 60 13.11 -7.33 19.15
N LEU A 61 12.54 -6.80 20.24
CA LEU A 61 11.09 -6.75 20.42
C LEU A 61 10.42 -5.90 19.32
N ALA A 62 10.90 -4.69 19.07
CA ALA A 62 10.37 -3.79 18.03
C ALA A 62 10.32 -4.44 16.64
N ALA A 63 11.30 -5.29 16.30
CA ALA A 63 11.36 -6.01 15.03
C ALA A 63 10.23 -7.02 14.85
N THR A 64 9.69 -7.54 15.96
CA THR A 64 8.54 -8.45 15.97
C THR A 64 7.20 -7.72 15.88
N LEU A 65 7.15 -6.43 16.27
CA LEU A 65 5.94 -5.61 16.17
C LEU A 65 5.62 -5.27 14.71
N ASP A 66 4.42 -4.76 14.47
CA ASP A 66 3.99 -4.33 13.13
C ASP A 66 4.37 -2.89 12.84
N LEU A 67 4.53 -2.07 13.88
CA LEU A 67 4.98 -0.68 13.80
C LEU A 67 5.60 -0.28 15.14
N THR A 68 6.62 0.57 15.12
CA THR A 68 7.08 1.29 16.32
C THR A 68 7.11 2.78 16.04
N LEU A 69 6.42 3.55 16.89
CA LEU A 69 6.38 5.01 16.87
C LEU A 69 7.36 5.56 17.92
N GLY A 70 8.10 6.61 17.57
CA GLY A 70 9.04 7.25 18.48
C GLY A 70 9.59 8.57 17.93
N PRO A 71 10.58 9.17 18.58
CA PRO A 71 11.18 10.43 18.13
C PRO A 71 11.78 10.35 16.72
N ALA A 72 11.96 11.51 16.08
CA ALA A 72 12.50 11.60 14.71
C ALA A 72 13.92 11.02 14.58
N THR A 73 14.73 11.17 15.62
CA THR A 73 16.07 10.58 15.78
C THR A 73 16.03 9.05 15.66
N LEU A 74 15.11 8.40 16.37
CA LEU A 74 14.90 6.95 16.30
C LEU A 74 14.36 6.55 14.93
N ALA A 75 13.40 7.30 14.38
CA ALA A 75 12.83 7.05 13.05
C ALA A 75 13.88 7.06 11.93
N ALA A 76 14.90 7.92 12.04
CA ALA A 76 16.01 7.99 11.11
C ALA A 76 16.96 6.77 11.20
N SER A 77 16.95 6.03 12.33
CA SER A 77 17.82 4.86 12.53
C SER A 77 17.39 3.61 11.76
N GLY A 78 16.18 3.58 11.20
CA GLY A 78 15.74 2.46 10.36
C GLY A 78 14.25 2.46 10.02
N ARG A 79 13.91 1.70 8.97
CA ARG A 79 12.54 1.57 8.41
C ARG A 79 11.51 0.95 9.36
N MET A 80 11.97 0.33 10.45
CA MET A 80 11.11 -0.23 11.51
C MET A 80 10.43 0.84 12.36
N PHE A 81 11.01 2.04 12.39
CA PHE A 81 10.58 3.15 13.21
C PHE A 81 9.94 4.25 12.35
N ALA A 82 8.95 4.92 12.93
CA ALA A 82 8.32 6.09 12.32
C ALA A 82 8.13 7.21 13.34
N ALA A 83 8.45 8.44 12.91
CA ALA A 83 8.30 9.65 13.72
C ALA A 83 6.88 10.22 13.68
N ALA A 84 6.21 9.99 12.55
CA ALA A 84 4.87 10.46 12.30
C ALA A 84 3.88 9.34 12.63
N GLY A 85 2.96 9.60 13.55
CA GLY A 85 1.91 8.65 13.90
C GLY A 85 1.31 8.95 15.25
N ASP A 86 -0.01 8.81 15.33
CA ASP A 86 -0.73 8.86 16.59
C ASP A 86 -1.30 7.47 16.86
N PRO A 87 -0.87 6.80 17.96
CA PRO A 87 -1.34 5.45 18.29
C PRO A 87 -2.86 5.39 18.45
N GLU A 88 -3.51 6.47 18.91
CA GLU A 88 -4.97 6.51 19.08
C GLU A 88 -5.70 6.62 17.74
N THR A 89 -5.17 7.42 16.81
CA THR A 89 -5.67 7.43 15.42
C THR A 89 -5.56 6.05 14.76
N LEU A 90 -4.45 5.33 14.96
CA LEU A 90 -4.26 3.98 14.43
C LEU A 90 -5.24 2.98 15.07
N ARG A 91 -5.43 3.07 16.39
CA ARG A 91 -6.42 2.28 17.12
C ARG A 91 -7.82 2.50 16.57
N ALA A 92 -8.25 3.75 16.45
CA ALA A 92 -9.56 4.10 15.93
C ALA A 92 -9.78 3.59 14.50
N ALA A 93 -8.75 3.67 13.64
CA ALA A 93 -8.80 3.11 12.29
C ALA A 93 -8.96 1.58 12.30
N ALA A 94 -8.20 0.88 13.16
CA ALA A 94 -8.29 -0.57 13.32
C ALA A 94 -9.66 -0.99 13.89
N GLU A 95 -10.24 -0.24 14.83
CA GLU A 95 -11.57 -0.53 15.39
C GLU A 95 -12.70 -0.26 14.38
N ALA A 96 -12.54 0.70 13.49
CA ALA A 96 -13.54 1.01 12.46
C ALA A 96 -13.64 -0.10 11.39
N ASN A 97 -12.52 -0.69 11.00
CA ASN A 97 -12.42 -1.77 10.01
C ASN A 97 -11.42 -2.87 10.48
N PRO A 98 -11.77 -3.63 11.53
CA PRO A 98 -10.87 -4.61 12.14
C PRO A 98 -10.46 -5.74 11.21
N GLN A 99 -11.33 -6.18 10.30
CA GLN A 99 -10.96 -7.26 9.36
C GLN A 99 -9.88 -6.77 8.40
N ALA A 100 -10.05 -5.59 7.80
CA ALA A 100 -9.06 -5.00 6.92
C ALA A 100 -7.73 -4.72 7.62
N ALA A 101 -7.76 -4.19 8.85
CA ALA A 101 -6.54 -3.88 9.61
C ALA A 101 -5.71 -5.13 9.95
N LEU A 102 -6.38 -6.20 10.40
CA LEU A 102 -5.70 -7.46 10.72
C LEU A 102 -5.16 -8.15 9.47
N VAL A 103 -5.96 -8.21 8.40
CA VAL A 103 -5.52 -8.81 7.12
C VAL A 103 -4.34 -8.03 6.55
N LEU A 104 -4.34 -6.70 6.63
CA LEU A 104 -3.20 -5.88 6.20
C LEU A 104 -1.92 -6.27 6.95
N ALA A 105 -1.95 -6.30 8.28
CA ALA A 105 -0.79 -6.66 9.09
C ALA A 105 -0.30 -8.09 8.80
N GLN A 106 -1.22 -9.04 8.66
CA GLN A 106 -0.90 -10.43 8.31
C GLN A 106 -0.25 -10.55 6.93
N VAL A 107 -0.80 -9.90 5.91
CA VAL A 107 -0.23 -9.90 4.55
C VAL A 107 1.17 -9.30 4.56
N LEU A 108 1.36 -8.16 5.23
CA LEU A 108 2.65 -7.49 5.33
C LEU A 108 3.71 -8.34 6.07
N ARG A 109 3.30 -9.11 7.09
CA ARG A 109 4.17 -10.07 7.79
C ARG A 109 4.55 -11.27 6.94
N THR A 110 3.58 -11.82 6.21
CA THR A 110 3.71 -13.14 5.57
C THR A 110 4.30 -13.09 4.16
N THR A 111 4.16 -11.96 3.46
CA THR A 111 4.54 -11.84 2.05
C THR A 111 5.89 -11.15 1.81
N GLY A 112 6.54 -10.65 2.86
CA GLY A 112 7.79 -9.88 2.76
C GLY A 112 8.90 -10.60 2.00
N ASP A 113 9.08 -11.89 2.28
CA ASP A 113 10.15 -12.71 1.70
C ASP A 113 9.70 -13.52 0.47
N LEU A 114 8.43 -13.43 0.08
CA LEU A 114 7.93 -14.16 -1.08
C LEU A 114 8.45 -13.53 -2.39
N PRO A 115 8.68 -14.34 -3.45
CA PRO A 115 8.85 -13.82 -4.79
C PRO A 115 7.64 -12.98 -5.21
N VAL A 116 7.86 -11.90 -5.97
CA VAL A 116 6.81 -10.93 -6.33
C VAL A 116 5.55 -11.58 -6.93
N PRO A 117 5.64 -12.55 -7.87
CA PRO A 117 4.43 -13.22 -8.38
C PRO A 117 3.60 -13.90 -7.29
N ALA A 118 4.25 -14.58 -6.34
CA ALA A 118 3.58 -15.25 -5.24
C ALA A 118 2.98 -14.24 -4.23
N ALA A 119 3.71 -13.15 -3.96
CA ALA A 119 3.21 -12.07 -3.11
C ALA A 119 1.99 -11.36 -3.72
N LEU A 120 1.95 -11.16 -5.04
CA LEU A 120 0.79 -10.61 -5.76
C LEU A 120 -0.43 -11.54 -5.69
N ASP A 121 -0.22 -12.85 -5.84
CA ASP A 121 -1.29 -13.83 -5.69
C ASP A 121 -1.83 -13.84 -4.24
N ALA A 122 -0.95 -13.76 -3.23
CA ALA A 122 -1.33 -13.69 -1.82
C ALA A 122 -2.09 -12.39 -1.46
N GLU A 123 -1.61 -11.23 -1.92
CA GLU A 123 -2.33 -9.95 -1.77
C GLU A 123 -3.73 -10.05 -2.38
N SER A 124 -3.83 -10.58 -3.61
CA SER A 124 -5.09 -10.67 -4.32
C SER A 124 -6.08 -11.61 -3.64
N LEU A 125 -5.61 -12.75 -3.11
CA LEU A 125 -6.45 -13.66 -2.32
C LEU A 125 -6.99 -12.97 -1.06
N ALA A 126 -6.12 -12.29 -0.30
CA ALA A 126 -6.50 -11.53 0.89
C ALA A 126 -7.50 -10.40 0.56
N TYR A 127 -7.23 -9.63 -0.49
CA TYR A 127 -8.13 -8.60 -1.00
C TYR A 127 -9.49 -9.20 -1.40
N SER A 128 -9.52 -10.34 -2.08
CA SER A 128 -10.76 -11.03 -2.46
C SER A 128 -11.56 -11.54 -1.26
N THR A 129 -10.90 -11.96 -0.18
CA THR A 129 -11.59 -12.27 1.09
C THR A 129 -12.30 -11.03 1.65
N LEU A 130 -11.65 -9.87 1.63
CA LEU A 130 -12.23 -8.61 2.11
C LEU A 130 -13.33 -8.05 1.20
N LEU A 131 -13.24 -8.26 -0.13
CA LEU A 131 -14.29 -7.89 -1.09
C LEU A 131 -15.63 -8.56 -0.76
N GLY A 132 -15.61 -9.80 -0.26
CA GLY A 132 -16.81 -10.50 0.22
C GLY A 132 -17.27 -10.09 1.63
N GLY A 133 -16.45 -9.31 2.33
CA GLY A 133 -16.59 -8.97 3.74
C GLY A 133 -17.68 -7.95 4.06
N GLY A 134 -18.04 -7.89 5.34
CA GLY A 134 -19.06 -6.96 5.83
C GLY A 134 -18.61 -5.50 5.78
N GLU A 135 -17.31 -5.24 5.97
CA GLU A 135 -16.75 -3.87 6.03
C GLU A 135 -16.85 -3.17 4.67
N PHE A 136 -16.41 -3.85 3.61
CA PHE A 136 -16.53 -3.34 2.26
C PHE A 136 -18.00 -3.17 1.83
N ARG A 137 -18.88 -4.09 2.20
CA ARG A 137 -20.32 -3.96 1.96
C ARG A 137 -20.92 -2.74 2.65
N ARG A 138 -20.55 -2.47 3.91
CA ARG A 138 -20.96 -1.26 4.64
C ARG A 138 -20.46 0.01 3.93
N TRP A 139 -19.21 0.00 3.46
CA TRP A 139 -18.65 1.13 2.73
C TRP A 139 -19.38 1.39 1.40
N LEU A 140 -19.63 0.36 0.59
CA LEU A 140 -20.38 0.47 -0.66
C LEU A 140 -21.78 1.05 -0.44
N ALA A 141 -22.49 0.57 0.59
CA ALA A 141 -23.82 1.05 0.94
C ALA A 141 -23.81 2.56 1.31
N ARG A 142 -22.82 3.02 2.08
CA ARG A 142 -22.68 4.45 2.44
C ARG A 142 -22.33 5.34 1.25
N ARG A 143 -21.49 4.85 0.34
CA ARG A 143 -21.06 5.60 -0.84
C ARG A 143 -22.19 5.81 -1.86
N GLY A 144 -23.09 4.83 -1.96
CA GLY A 144 -24.16 4.81 -2.95
C GLY A 144 -23.70 4.39 -4.35
N PRO A 145 -24.66 4.23 -5.28
CA PRO A 145 -24.41 3.81 -6.65
C PRO A 145 -23.64 4.90 -7.43
N ARG A 146 -22.81 4.47 -8.38
CA ARG A 146 -22.13 5.34 -9.34
C ARG A 146 -22.28 4.76 -10.73
N ALA A 147 -22.52 5.63 -11.71
CA ALA A 147 -22.50 5.22 -13.11
C ALA A 147 -21.08 4.77 -13.49
N LEU A 148 -21.00 3.69 -14.26
CA LEU A 148 -19.75 3.28 -14.87
C LEU A 148 -19.24 4.40 -15.78
N PRO A 149 -17.92 4.62 -15.82
CA PRO A 149 -17.37 5.63 -16.69
C PRO A 149 -17.63 5.28 -18.16
N PRO A 150 -17.86 6.28 -19.04
CA PRO A 150 -17.93 6.05 -20.47
C PRO A 150 -16.61 5.47 -21.00
N ALA A 151 -16.66 4.91 -22.21
CA ALA A 151 -15.46 4.51 -22.93
C ALA A 151 -14.55 5.73 -23.18
N SER A 152 -13.27 5.57 -22.89
CA SER A 152 -12.19 6.49 -23.23
C SER A 152 -11.56 6.01 -24.53
N ALA A 153 -11.33 6.92 -25.47
CA ALA A 153 -10.72 6.59 -26.75
C ALA A 153 -9.26 6.16 -26.57
N ASP A 154 -8.48 6.96 -25.84
CA ASP A 154 -7.04 6.74 -25.63
C ASP A 154 -6.70 6.86 -24.14
N PRO A 155 -7.09 5.87 -23.30
CA PRO A 155 -6.86 5.93 -21.85
C PRO A 155 -5.38 5.90 -21.48
N VAL A 156 -4.50 5.44 -22.38
CA VAL A 156 -3.04 5.50 -22.27
C VAL A 156 -2.47 6.01 -23.60
N LEU A 157 -1.56 6.99 -23.54
CA LEU A 157 -0.81 7.43 -24.71
C LEU A 157 0.56 6.74 -24.72
N VAL A 158 0.99 6.28 -25.90
CA VAL A 158 2.28 5.64 -26.08
C VAL A 158 3.06 6.40 -27.16
N THR A 159 4.25 6.88 -26.82
CA THR A 159 5.17 7.50 -27.78
C THR A 159 6.54 6.88 -27.66
N ARG A 160 7.24 6.74 -28.79
CA ARG A 160 8.58 6.16 -28.83
C ARG A 160 9.55 7.15 -29.46
N ASN A 161 10.69 7.36 -28.81
CA ASN A 161 11.81 8.09 -29.34
C ASN A 161 13.08 7.25 -29.17
N GLY A 162 13.57 6.67 -30.26
CA GLY A 162 14.71 5.75 -30.24
C GLY A 162 14.45 4.52 -29.35
N ASP A 163 15.25 4.40 -28.30
CA ASP A 163 15.23 3.31 -27.32
C ASP A 163 14.37 3.62 -26.07
N VAL A 164 13.72 4.80 -26.05
CA VAL A 164 12.82 5.25 -24.98
C VAL A 164 11.35 5.10 -25.38
N LEU A 165 10.58 4.38 -24.57
CA LEU A 165 9.12 4.32 -24.64
C LEU A 165 8.49 5.18 -23.54
N ARG A 166 7.73 6.21 -23.90
CA ARG A 166 6.93 6.99 -22.94
C ARG A 166 5.51 6.48 -22.94
N ILE A 167 5.02 6.13 -21.75
CA ILE A 167 3.67 5.65 -21.47
C ILE A 167 3.01 6.67 -20.55
N THR A 168 1.95 7.31 -21.01
CA THR A 168 1.24 8.37 -20.26
C THR A 168 -0.17 7.92 -19.92
N LEU A 169 -0.51 7.86 -18.63
CA LEU A 169 -1.89 7.65 -18.18
C LEU A 169 -2.75 8.85 -18.62
N ASN A 170 -3.81 8.62 -19.40
CA ASN A 170 -4.53 9.67 -20.10
C ASN A 170 -6.05 9.60 -19.90
N ARG A 171 -6.46 9.77 -18.64
CA ARG A 171 -7.85 10.02 -18.25
C ARG A 171 -7.91 11.21 -17.27
N PRO A 172 -7.38 12.39 -17.65
CA PRO A 172 -7.22 13.52 -16.74
C PRO A 172 -8.54 13.99 -16.12
N GLU A 173 -9.65 13.85 -16.83
CA GLU A 173 -11.01 14.15 -16.37
C GLU A 173 -11.46 13.28 -15.18
N ARG A 174 -10.81 12.13 -14.99
CA ARG A 174 -10.99 11.25 -13.81
C ARG A 174 -9.73 11.18 -12.95
N ARG A 175 -8.79 12.12 -13.13
CA ARG A 175 -7.47 12.12 -12.46
C ARG A 175 -6.76 10.77 -12.62
N ASN A 176 -6.85 10.20 -13.82
CA ASN A 176 -6.23 8.93 -14.21
C ASN A 176 -6.62 7.76 -13.28
N ALA A 177 -7.88 7.70 -12.85
CA ALA A 177 -8.37 6.59 -12.04
C ALA A 177 -8.17 5.24 -12.76
N TYR A 178 -7.55 4.30 -12.04
CA TYR A 178 -7.20 2.96 -12.48
C TYR A 178 -8.42 2.03 -12.43
N GLY A 179 -9.20 2.08 -13.50
CA GLY A 179 -10.28 1.14 -13.82
C GLY A 179 -9.89 0.20 -14.97
N ARG A 180 -10.83 -0.63 -15.41
CA ARG A 180 -10.67 -1.62 -16.49
C ARG A 180 -9.96 -1.04 -17.71
N GLN A 181 -10.50 0.05 -18.25
CA GLN A 181 -10.01 0.64 -19.50
C GLN A 181 -8.56 1.14 -19.40
N LEU A 182 -8.21 1.78 -18.27
CA LEU A 182 -6.84 2.27 -18.04
C LEU A 182 -5.87 1.11 -17.80
N ARG A 183 -6.30 0.10 -17.03
CA ARG A 183 -5.51 -1.10 -16.75
C ARG A 183 -5.18 -1.84 -18.04
N ASP A 184 -6.18 -2.15 -18.84
CA ASP A 184 -6.01 -2.98 -20.03
C ASP A 184 -5.06 -2.27 -21.02
N ALA A 185 -5.27 -0.98 -21.27
CA ALA A 185 -4.38 -0.19 -22.12
C ALA A 185 -2.95 -0.01 -21.55
N LEU A 186 -2.79 0.08 -20.23
CA LEU A 186 -1.46 0.13 -19.60
C LEU A 186 -0.73 -1.20 -19.74
N VAL A 187 -1.43 -2.33 -19.55
CA VAL A 187 -0.86 -3.67 -19.75
C VAL A 187 -0.44 -3.86 -21.21
N ASP A 188 -1.28 -3.45 -22.17
CA ASP A 188 -0.93 -3.50 -23.60
C ASP A 188 0.31 -2.66 -23.91
N ALA A 189 0.38 -1.43 -23.38
CA ALA A 189 1.54 -0.55 -23.55
C ALA A 189 2.84 -1.13 -22.97
N LEU A 190 2.77 -1.76 -21.79
CA LEU A 190 3.91 -2.45 -21.18
C LEU A 190 4.31 -3.70 -21.97
N GLY A 191 3.35 -4.41 -22.56
CA GLY A 191 3.58 -5.56 -23.43
C GLY A 191 4.46 -5.22 -24.65
N ILE A 192 4.37 -4.00 -25.17
CA ILE A 192 5.28 -3.51 -26.24
C ILE A 192 6.74 -3.62 -25.78
N ALA A 193 7.05 -3.16 -24.57
CA ALA A 193 8.42 -3.19 -24.03
C ALA A 193 8.87 -4.58 -23.56
N GLU A 194 7.94 -5.46 -23.16
CA GLU A 194 8.27 -6.87 -22.89
C GLU A 194 8.69 -7.61 -24.18
N LEU A 195 8.06 -7.28 -25.31
CA LEU A 195 8.32 -7.94 -26.60
C LEU A 195 9.45 -7.30 -27.40
N ASP A 196 9.71 -6.00 -27.22
CA ASP A 196 10.74 -5.27 -27.96
C ASP A 196 11.98 -5.02 -27.10
N ALA A 197 13.01 -5.85 -27.31
CA ALA A 197 14.29 -5.73 -26.62
C ALA A 197 15.06 -4.42 -26.93
N THR A 198 14.69 -3.68 -27.98
CA THR A 198 15.31 -2.39 -28.32
C THR A 198 14.77 -1.23 -27.48
N VAL A 199 13.69 -1.44 -26.71
CA VAL A 199 13.23 -0.51 -25.69
C VAL A 199 14.04 -0.74 -24.41
N VAL A 200 14.99 0.14 -24.14
CA VAL A 200 15.89 0.03 -22.98
C VAL A 200 15.42 0.86 -21.80
N ARG A 201 14.58 1.88 -22.04
CA ARG A 201 14.02 2.74 -21.00
C ARG A 201 12.53 3.00 -21.23
N ILE A 202 11.78 3.01 -20.14
CA ILE A 202 10.36 3.34 -20.09
C ILE A 202 10.19 4.55 -19.18
N VAL A 203 9.50 5.57 -19.66
CA VAL A 203 9.04 6.69 -18.84
C VAL A 203 7.54 6.52 -18.63
N LEU A 204 7.13 6.30 -17.39
CA LEU A 204 5.71 6.22 -17.00
C LEU A 204 5.30 7.53 -16.32
N ASP A 205 4.35 8.25 -16.89
CA ASP A 205 3.81 9.50 -16.33
C ASP A 205 2.28 9.57 -16.46
N GLY A 206 1.68 10.70 -16.06
CA GLY A 206 0.24 10.93 -16.16
C GLY A 206 -0.11 12.29 -16.75
N ALA A 207 -1.18 12.33 -17.54
CA ALA A 207 -1.73 13.56 -18.08
C ALA A 207 -2.57 14.31 -17.02
N GLY A 208 -2.61 15.63 -17.14
CA GLY A 208 -3.47 16.48 -16.31
C GLY A 208 -2.93 16.71 -14.89
N PRO A 209 -3.81 17.00 -13.91
CA PRO A 209 -3.40 17.58 -12.62
C PRO A 209 -2.85 16.56 -11.61
N SER A 210 -2.87 15.27 -11.91
CA SER A 210 -2.43 14.22 -10.99
C SER A 210 -1.95 13.02 -11.76
N PHE A 211 -0.97 12.30 -11.22
CA PHE A 211 -0.49 11.06 -11.79
C PHE A 211 -1.61 10.01 -11.83
N CYS A 212 -2.19 9.67 -10.68
CA CYS A 212 -3.30 8.71 -10.59
C CYS A 212 -4.01 8.77 -9.23
N ALA A 213 -5.34 8.90 -9.24
CA ALA A 213 -6.19 8.95 -8.05
C ALA A 213 -6.59 7.57 -7.49
N GLY A 214 -5.93 6.50 -7.93
CA GLY A 214 -6.17 5.13 -7.45
C GLY A 214 -7.24 4.38 -8.22
N GLY A 215 -7.78 3.32 -7.62
CA GLY A 215 -8.79 2.48 -8.27
C GLY A 215 -10.04 3.28 -8.68
N ASP A 216 -10.60 3.00 -9.86
CA ASP A 216 -11.86 3.65 -10.26
C ASP A 216 -13.01 3.16 -9.39
N LEU A 217 -13.39 3.98 -8.41
CA LEU A 217 -14.42 3.64 -7.45
C LEU A 217 -15.75 3.29 -8.14
N ALA A 218 -16.07 3.84 -9.31
CA ALA A 218 -17.31 3.48 -10.01
C ALA A 218 -17.37 2.00 -10.40
N GLU A 219 -16.23 1.32 -10.54
CA GLU A 219 -16.15 -0.11 -10.89
C GLU A 219 -16.19 -1.04 -9.66
N PHE A 220 -16.10 -0.48 -8.45
CA PHE A 220 -16.08 -1.28 -7.22
C PHE A 220 -17.42 -1.99 -7.00
N GLY A 221 -17.35 -3.31 -6.81
CA GLY A 221 -18.52 -4.17 -6.66
C GLY A 221 -19.15 -4.63 -7.99
N THR A 222 -18.50 -4.36 -9.13
CA THR A 222 -19.04 -4.75 -10.46
C THR A 222 -18.47 -6.05 -11.02
N THR A 223 -17.45 -6.63 -10.39
CA THR A 223 -16.93 -7.95 -10.76
C THR A 223 -17.97 -9.04 -10.47
N PRO A 224 -18.14 -10.03 -11.35
CA PRO A 224 -19.21 -11.03 -11.22
C PRO A 224 -19.07 -11.90 -9.96
N ASP A 225 -17.83 -12.24 -9.60
CA ASP A 225 -17.50 -13.04 -8.43
C ASP A 225 -16.06 -12.77 -7.94
N LEU A 226 -15.73 -13.27 -6.75
CA LEU A 226 -14.46 -13.01 -6.07
C LEU A 226 -13.27 -13.74 -6.70
N ALA A 227 -13.49 -14.90 -7.31
CA ALA A 227 -12.43 -15.66 -7.99
C ALA A 227 -12.06 -14.98 -9.32
N THR A 228 -13.06 -14.55 -10.09
CA THR A 228 -12.83 -13.71 -11.27
C THR A 228 -12.13 -12.41 -10.90
N ALA A 229 -12.53 -11.75 -9.80
CA ALA A 229 -11.85 -10.55 -9.32
C ALA A 229 -10.37 -10.82 -8.97
N HIS A 230 -10.07 -11.99 -8.40
CA HIS A 230 -8.69 -12.42 -8.12
C HIS A 230 -7.88 -12.56 -9.42
N PHE A 231 -8.39 -13.31 -10.41
CA PHE A 231 -7.69 -13.53 -11.68
C PHE A 231 -7.50 -12.26 -12.49
N VAL A 232 -8.48 -11.36 -12.52
CA VAL A 232 -8.35 -10.05 -13.18
C VAL A 232 -7.18 -9.26 -12.58
N ARG A 233 -7.06 -9.25 -11.24
CA ARG A 233 -5.97 -8.53 -10.56
C ARG A 233 -4.60 -9.14 -10.80
N THR A 234 -4.49 -10.47 -10.82
CA THR A 234 -3.18 -11.16 -10.87
C THR A 234 -2.71 -11.51 -12.28
N ARG A 235 -3.64 -11.66 -13.23
CA ARG A 235 -3.34 -12.09 -14.62
C ARG A 235 -3.54 -10.97 -15.64
N ALA A 236 -4.36 -9.98 -15.35
CA ALA A 236 -4.61 -8.82 -16.22
C ALA A 236 -4.22 -7.48 -15.57
N GLY A 237 -3.55 -7.50 -14.42
CA GLY A 237 -3.08 -6.30 -13.72
C GLY A 237 -1.68 -5.86 -14.15
N ALA A 238 -1.41 -4.55 -14.06
CA ALA A 238 -0.13 -3.96 -14.44
C ALA A 238 1.03 -4.23 -13.46
N GLY A 239 0.77 -4.71 -12.24
CA GLY A 239 1.81 -4.92 -11.22
C GLY A 239 2.91 -5.91 -11.64
N LEU A 240 2.53 -7.06 -12.23
CA LEU A 240 3.50 -8.07 -12.65
C LEU A 240 4.33 -7.62 -13.88
N PRO A 241 3.74 -7.06 -14.97
CA PRO A 241 4.51 -6.47 -16.05
C PRO A 241 5.45 -5.34 -15.59
N LEU A 242 4.99 -4.44 -14.72
CA LEU A 242 5.83 -3.39 -14.15
C LEU A 242 7.01 -3.96 -13.35
N HIS A 243 6.78 -5.00 -12.56
CA HIS A 243 7.87 -5.68 -11.84
C HIS A 243 8.92 -6.27 -12.80
N ARG A 244 8.49 -6.97 -13.84
CA ARG A 244 9.41 -7.58 -14.84
C ARG A 244 10.23 -6.52 -15.57
N LEU A 245 9.61 -5.38 -15.86
CA LEU A 245 10.25 -4.26 -16.55
C LEU A 245 10.93 -3.27 -15.59
N SER A 246 10.91 -3.51 -14.28
CA SER A 246 11.31 -2.54 -13.24
C SER A 246 12.63 -1.84 -13.54
N ALA A 247 13.68 -2.57 -13.92
CA ALA A 247 15.00 -2.04 -14.24
C ALA A 247 15.00 -1.00 -15.40
N ARG A 248 13.97 -1.01 -16.26
CA ARG A 248 13.80 -0.08 -17.38
C ARG A 248 12.84 1.06 -17.05
N VAL A 249 12.00 0.94 -16.03
CA VAL A 249 10.93 1.90 -15.74
C VAL A 249 11.41 3.00 -14.80
N GLU A 250 11.30 4.24 -15.28
CA GLU A 250 11.29 5.47 -14.48
C GLU A 250 9.86 6.00 -14.40
N ALA A 251 9.25 5.98 -13.22
CA ALA A 251 7.95 6.59 -12.98
C ALA A 251 8.11 8.05 -12.55
N ARG A 252 7.43 8.96 -13.23
CA ARG A 252 7.37 10.39 -12.92
C ARG A 252 5.98 10.73 -12.40
N VAL A 253 5.90 11.08 -11.13
CA VAL A 253 4.63 11.23 -10.41
C VAL A 253 4.42 12.65 -9.90
N HIS A 254 3.20 13.17 -10.06
CA HIS A 254 2.82 14.53 -9.68
C HIS A 254 1.40 14.59 -9.11
N GLY A 255 1.08 15.67 -8.41
CA GLY A 255 -0.26 15.88 -7.84
C GLY A 255 -0.63 14.80 -6.82
N SER A 256 -1.84 14.25 -6.91
CA SER A 256 -2.27 13.16 -6.02
C SER A 256 -1.91 11.79 -6.58
N CYS A 257 -1.25 10.98 -5.75
CA CYS A 257 -0.90 9.59 -5.99
C CYS A 257 -1.55 8.69 -4.92
N VAL A 258 -2.74 8.17 -5.23
CA VAL A 258 -3.59 7.49 -4.23
C VAL A 258 -3.77 6.03 -4.62
N GLY A 259 -3.72 5.09 -3.67
CA GLY A 259 -3.91 3.66 -3.93
C GLY A 259 -3.04 3.19 -5.10
N ALA A 260 -3.66 2.59 -6.12
CA ALA A 260 -2.99 2.18 -7.36
C ALA A 260 -2.02 3.22 -7.96
N GLY A 261 -2.27 4.52 -7.74
CA GLY A 261 -1.40 5.60 -8.19
C GLY A 261 -0.06 5.75 -7.47
N ILE A 262 0.16 5.08 -6.34
CA ILE A 262 1.48 4.90 -5.72
C ILE A 262 1.90 3.42 -5.70
N GLU A 263 0.94 2.49 -5.65
CA GLU A 263 1.23 1.05 -5.67
C GLU A 263 1.94 0.62 -6.96
N LEU A 264 1.49 1.12 -8.12
CA LEU A 264 2.07 0.77 -9.41
C LEU A 264 3.45 1.42 -9.63
N PRO A 265 3.64 2.74 -9.43
CA PRO A 265 4.97 3.36 -9.50
C PRO A 265 6.00 2.72 -8.57
N ALA A 266 5.59 2.22 -7.40
CA ALA A 266 6.54 1.61 -6.47
C ALA A 266 7.24 0.34 -7.02
N PHE A 267 6.73 -0.28 -8.09
CA PHE A 267 7.43 -1.36 -8.82
C PHE A 267 8.55 -0.85 -9.75
N ALA A 268 8.54 0.42 -10.15
CA ALA A 268 9.53 0.99 -11.04
C ALA A 268 10.93 0.92 -10.41
N GLY A 269 11.96 0.84 -11.25
CA GLY A 269 13.36 0.90 -10.80
C GLY A 269 13.72 2.29 -10.27
N ARG A 270 13.04 3.33 -10.77
CA ARG A 270 13.16 4.70 -10.27
C ARG A 270 11.81 5.39 -10.20
N VAL A 271 11.55 6.11 -9.11
CA VAL A 271 10.37 6.95 -8.89
C VAL A 271 10.82 8.38 -8.62
N ILE A 272 10.46 9.30 -9.51
CA ILE A 272 10.72 10.73 -9.39
C ILE A 272 9.39 11.42 -9.08
N ALA A 273 9.34 12.18 -8.01
CA ALA A 273 8.14 12.92 -7.62
C ALA A 273 8.29 14.43 -7.79
N HIS A 274 7.22 15.09 -8.20
CA HIS A 274 7.13 16.54 -8.02
C HIS A 274 7.16 16.90 -6.52
N PRO A 275 7.82 17.99 -6.08
CA PRO A 275 7.88 18.37 -4.66
C PRO A 275 6.51 18.59 -3.98
N ALA A 276 5.49 18.94 -4.76
CA ALA A 276 4.11 19.11 -4.29
C ALA A 276 3.25 17.83 -4.35
N THR A 277 3.83 16.68 -4.67
CA THR A 277 3.10 15.40 -4.71
C THR A 277 2.67 14.97 -3.31
N ASN A 278 1.49 14.37 -3.22
CA ASN A 278 1.01 13.70 -2.02
C ASN A 278 0.67 12.23 -2.32
N PHE A 279 1.01 11.36 -1.39
CA PHE A 279 0.79 9.92 -1.46
C PHE A 279 -0.22 9.48 -0.41
N ARG A 280 -1.07 8.49 -0.72
CA ARG A 280 -2.07 8.00 0.24
C ARG A 280 -2.52 6.58 -0.08
N LEU A 281 -2.74 5.77 0.97
CA LEU A 281 -3.35 4.43 0.90
C LEU A 281 -4.65 4.40 1.72
N PRO A 282 -5.81 4.77 1.14
CA PRO A 282 -7.08 4.91 1.87
C PRO A 282 -7.88 3.61 2.02
N GLU A 283 -7.40 2.48 1.52
CA GLU A 283 -8.17 1.24 1.32
C GLU A 283 -8.71 0.64 2.61
N THR A 284 -7.98 0.74 3.72
CA THR A 284 -8.41 0.25 5.05
C THR A 284 -9.70 0.94 5.51
N GLY A 285 -9.86 2.23 5.24
CA GLY A 285 -11.10 2.98 5.47
C GLY A 285 -12.29 2.48 4.64
N MET A 286 -12.03 1.74 3.56
CA MET A 286 -13.02 1.09 2.71
C MET A 286 -13.33 -0.34 3.15
N GLY A 287 -12.67 -0.86 4.20
CA GLY A 287 -12.74 -2.28 4.56
C GLY A 287 -11.93 -3.17 3.62
N LEU A 288 -10.88 -2.63 3.00
CA LEU A 288 -10.00 -3.31 2.05
C LEU A 288 -8.52 -3.08 2.43
N ILE A 289 -7.60 -3.69 1.68
CA ILE A 289 -6.16 -3.39 1.74
C ILE A 289 -5.70 -2.84 0.39
N PRO A 290 -4.49 -2.26 0.27
CA PRO A 290 -3.88 -2.01 -1.05
C PRO A 290 -3.94 -3.28 -1.91
N GLY A 291 -4.30 -3.12 -3.19
CA GLY A 291 -4.76 -4.24 -4.03
C GLY A 291 -4.39 -4.14 -5.50
N ALA A 292 -3.50 -3.23 -5.87
CA ALA A 292 -2.85 -3.14 -7.18
C ALA A 292 -1.37 -3.54 -7.10
N GLY A 293 -0.98 -4.29 -6.07
CA GLY A 293 0.38 -4.66 -5.71
C GLY A 293 0.98 -3.85 -4.56
N GLY A 294 0.20 -3.00 -3.89
CA GLY A 294 0.69 -2.08 -2.85
C GLY A 294 1.29 -2.74 -1.63
N THR A 295 0.77 -3.88 -1.19
CA THR A 295 1.37 -4.67 -0.10
C THR A 295 2.60 -5.46 -0.56
N VAL A 296 2.93 -5.40 -1.86
CA VAL A 296 4.10 -6.03 -2.47
C VAL A 296 5.19 -5.00 -2.79
N SER A 297 4.87 -3.97 -3.55
CA SER A 297 5.84 -2.98 -4.04
C SER A 297 6.29 -2.01 -2.94
N ILE A 298 5.35 -1.48 -2.15
CA ILE A 298 5.65 -0.42 -1.18
C ILE A 298 6.53 -0.93 -0.02
N PRO A 299 6.25 -2.09 0.62
CA PRO A 299 7.15 -2.64 1.65
C PRO A 299 8.57 -2.91 1.18
N ARG A 300 8.79 -3.20 -0.12
CA ARG A 300 10.14 -3.39 -0.66
C ARG A 300 10.93 -2.07 -0.71
N ARG A 301 10.24 -0.94 -0.81
CA ARG A 301 10.83 0.41 -0.72
C ARG A 301 10.99 0.86 0.73
N ILE A 302 9.88 0.94 1.48
CA ILE A 302 9.86 1.59 2.80
C ILE A 302 9.76 0.64 4.01
N GLY A 303 9.76 -0.67 3.78
CA GLY A 303 9.59 -1.67 4.83
C GLY A 303 8.13 -1.85 5.26
N ARG A 304 7.82 -3.03 5.82
CA ARG A 304 6.45 -3.38 6.24
C ARG A 304 5.86 -2.43 7.28
N TRP A 305 6.70 -1.90 8.17
CA TRP A 305 6.27 -1.02 9.27
C TRP A 305 5.73 0.32 8.78
N ARG A 306 6.50 1.05 7.96
CA ARG A 306 6.05 2.32 7.37
C ARG A 306 4.90 2.11 6.38
N THR A 307 4.85 0.98 5.68
CA THR A 307 3.67 0.63 4.86
C THR A 307 2.42 0.43 5.71
N LEU A 308 2.52 -0.28 6.85
CA LEU A 308 1.39 -0.44 7.78
C LEU A 308 0.92 0.93 8.25
N LEU A 309 1.83 1.80 8.70
CA LEU A 309 1.49 3.16 9.12
C LEU A 309 0.73 3.93 8.03
N LEU A 310 1.25 3.93 6.80
CA LEU A 310 0.64 4.66 5.68
C LEU A 310 -0.75 4.12 5.33
N ALA A 311 -0.92 2.80 5.29
CA ALA A 311 -2.18 2.16 4.92
C ALA A 311 -3.22 2.15 6.05
N LEU A 312 -2.80 1.95 7.30
CA LEU A 312 -3.72 1.89 8.45
C LEU A 312 -4.21 3.27 8.86
N SER A 313 -3.33 4.28 8.88
CA SER A 313 -3.74 5.66 9.16
C SER A 313 -4.60 6.25 8.04
N GLY A 314 -4.34 5.84 6.79
CA GLY A 314 -4.93 6.45 5.61
C GLY A 314 -4.62 7.95 5.49
N ALA A 315 -3.59 8.44 6.17
CA ALA A 315 -3.17 9.84 6.14
C ALA A 315 -2.38 10.14 4.85
N PRO A 316 -2.39 11.40 4.35
CA PRO A 316 -1.52 11.80 3.27
C PRO A 316 -0.05 11.83 3.73
N LEU A 317 0.85 11.38 2.85
CA LEU A 317 2.30 11.47 3.00
C LEU A 317 2.82 12.47 1.97
N ASP A 318 3.53 13.51 2.42
CA ASP A 318 4.14 14.48 1.53
C ASP A 318 5.39 13.94 0.82
N ALA A 319 5.81 14.62 -0.25
CA ALA A 319 6.92 14.19 -1.08
C ALA A 319 8.28 14.21 -0.35
N ALA A 320 8.46 15.13 0.60
CA ALA A 320 9.71 15.21 1.37
C ALA A 320 9.88 14.00 2.29
N THR A 321 8.82 13.63 3.00
CA THR A 321 8.79 12.43 3.85
C THR A 321 8.84 11.15 3.00
N ALA A 322 8.19 11.13 1.84
CA ALA A 322 8.30 10.01 0.91
C ALA A 322 9.74 9.82 0.40
N LEU A 323 10.49 10.90 0.15
CA LEU A 323 11.91 10.84 -0.21
C LEU A 323 12.75 10.33 0.96
N ASP A 324 12.57 10.89 2.16
CA ASP A 324 13.25 10.45 3.38
C ASP A 324 13.02 8.95 3.67
N TRP A 325 11.81 8.46 3.37
CA TRP A 325 11.50 7.05 3.54
C TRP A 325 12.06 6.14 2.46
N GLY A 326 12.50 6.68 1.32
CA GLY A 326 12.88 5.93 0.12
C GLY A 326 11.68 5.39 -0.67
N LEU A 327 10.47 5.92 -0.44
CA LEU A 327 9.31 5.61 -1.28
C LEU A 327 9.50 6.17 -2.69
N VAL A 328 10.13 7.35 -2.78
CA VAL A 328 10.58 7.98 -4.02
C VAL A 328 12.08 8.19 -3.97
N ASP A 329 12.71 8.21 -5.13
CA ASP A 329 14.17 8.25 -5.28
C ASP A 329 14.68 9.68 -5.50
N GLU A 330 13.83 10.57 -6.02
CA GLU A 330 14.18 11.96 -6.31
C GLU A 330 12.95 12.88 -6.27
N LEU A 331 13.18 14.15 -5.92
CA LEU A 331 12.23 15.23 -6.13
C LEU A 331 12.67 16.13 -7.30
N SER A 332 11.80 16.33 -8.30
CA SER A 332 12.08 17.19 -9.46
C SER A 332 10.86 18.03 -9.84
N ALA A 333 11.08 19.33 -10.06
CA ALA A 333 10.05 20.27 -10.51
C ALA A 333 9.82 20.23 -12.04
N SER A 334 10.57 19.40 -12.76
CA SER A 334 10.57 19.36 -14.23
C SER A 334 9.87 18.10 -14.74
N SER A 335 8.92 18.30 -15.66
CA SER A 335 8.12 17.27 -16.34
C SER A 335 8.94 16.39 -17.28
#